data_AF-A0A3S4HQS7-F1
#
_entry.id   AF-A0A3S4HQS7-F1
#
_cell.length_a   1.000
_cell.length_b   1.000
_cell.length_c   1.000
_cell.angle_alpha   90.00
_cell.angle_beta   90.00
_cell.angle_gamma   90.00
#
_symmetry.space_group_name_H-M   'P 1'
#
loop_
_entity.id
_entity.type
_entity.pdbx_description
1 polymer ?
#
loop_
_entity_poly.entity_id
_entity_poly.type
_entity_poly.pdbx_seq_one_letter_code
_entity_poly.pdbx_strand_id
1 'polypeptide(L)'
;MSQAMIGIPCDLKMIGLLPFHAVGDKYIAAAAGGAGGLPVLIPSLGDEQLLRATLATLDGVLLPGSPSNVEPRHYGGPIAVPARCTIRAATPPRCR
;
A
#
# COMPACT_ATOMS: atom_id res chain seq x y z
N MET A 1 -5.22 -7.73 29.06
CA MET A 1 -4.16 -7.69 28.05
C MET A 1 -4.69 -6.88 26.88
N SER A 2 -4.04 -5.80 26.45
CA SER A 2 -4.49 -5.08 25.26
C SER A 2 -4.17 -5.91 24.02
N GLN A 3 -5.09 -5.90 23.07
CA GLN A 3 -4.89 -6.54 21.77
C GLN A 3 -3.83 -5.75 20.99
N ALA A 4 -2.83 -6.44 20.42
CA ALA A 4 -1.74 -5.79 19.70
C ALA A 4 -2.25 -5.14 18.40
N MET A 5 -1.98 -3.85 18.19
CA MET A 5 -2.33 -3.11 16.99
C MET A 5 -1.34 -3.39 15.87
N ILE A 6 -1.82 -4.01 14.80
CA ILE A 6 -1.00 -4.43 13.65
C ILE A 6 -1.34 -3.54 12.46
N GLY A 7 -0.40 -2.68 12.08
CA GLY A 7 -0.53 -1.84 10.89
C GLY A 7 -0.36 -2.61 9.59
N ILE A 8 -1.21 -2.35 8.61
CA ILE A 8 -1.14 -2.96 7.28
C ILE A 8 -1.18 -1.84 6.23
N PRO A 9 -0.06 -1.55 5.53
CA PRO A 9 -0.06 -0.55 4.49
C PRO A 9 -0.89 -0.96 3.29
N CYS A 10 -1.71 -0.03 2.82
CA CYS A 10 -2.50 -0.19 1.61
C CYS A 10 -1.64 -0.08 0.35
N ASP A 11 -2.15 -0.62 -0.74
CA ASP A 11 -1.71 -0.29 -2.09
C ASP A 11 -2.77 0.60 -2.77
N LEU A 12 -2.36 1.37 -3.78
CA LEU A 12 -3.28 2.13 -4.61
C LEU A 12 -3.81 1.24 -5.74
N LYS A 13 -5.12 0.95 -5.70
CA LYS A 13 -5.80 0.11 -6.67
C LYS A 13 -6.88 0.87 -7.40
N MET A 14 -6.99 0.60 -8.70
CA MET A 14 -8.14 1.04 -9.49
C MET A 14 -9.29 0.06 -9.31
N ILE A 15 -10.36 0.52 -8.66
CA ILE A 15 -11.61 -0.25 -8.53
C ILE A 15 -12.67 0.51 -9.31
N GLY A 16 -13.00 -0.01 -10.49
CA GLY A 16 -13.79 0.74 -11.46
C GLY A 16 -13.04 1.98 -11.96
N LEU A 17 -13.63 3.15 -11.78
CA LEU A 17 -13.09 4.44 -12.28
C LEU A 17 -12.33 5.25 -11.23
N LEU A 18 -12.30 4.82 -9.98
CA LEU A 18 -11.74 5.58 -8.87
C LEU A 18 -10.53 4.84 -8.26
N PRO A 19 -9.52 5.58 -7.78
CA PRO A 19 -8.44 5.01 -7.00
C PRO A 19 -8.91 4.74 -5.56
N PHE A 20 -8.47 3.62 -5.01
CA PHE A 20 -8.72 3.24 -3.62
C PHE A 20 -7.42 2.80 -2.95
N HIS A 21 -7.26 3.15 -1.69
CA HIS A 21 -6.26 2.53 -0.82
C HIS A 21 -6.82 1.21 -0.32
N ALA A 22 -6.27 0.10 -0.83
CA ALA A 22 -6.85 -1.23 -0.62
C ALA A 22 -5.79 -2.26 -0.20
N VAL A 23 -6.23 -3.20 0.64
CA VAL A 23 -5.48 -4.37 1.08
C VAL A 23 -6.26 -5.62 0.70
N GLY A 24 -5.56 -6.70 0.35
CA GLY A 24 -6.21 -8.00 0.12
C GLY A 24 -6.70 -8.61 1.43
N ASP A 25 -7.93 -9.11 1.44
CA ASP A 25 -8.62 -9.65 2.63
C ASP A 25 -7.78 -10.66 3.43
N LYS A 26 -7.03 -11.53 2.73
CA LYS A 26 -6.15 -12.53 3.36
C LYS A 26 -5.16 -11.95 4.37
N TYR A 27 -4.69 -10.71 4.19
CA TYR A 27 -3.76 -10.07 5.12
C TYR A 27 -4.49 -9.54 6.36
N ILE A 28 -5.71 -9.05 6.20
CA ILE A 28 -6.57 -8.62 7.30
C ILE A 28 -6.94 -9.85 8.15
N ALA A 29 -7.35 -10.94 7.50
CA ALA A 29 -7.63 -12.21 8.16
C ALA A 29 -6.40 -12.78 8.89
N ALA A 30 -5.20 -12.67 8.30
CA ALA A 30 -3.96 -13.09 8.94
C ALA A 30 -3.64 -12.26 10.20
N ALA A 31 -3.83 -10.94 10.16
CA ALA A 31 -3.61 -10.08 11.32
C ALA A 31 -4.65 -10.29 12.43
N ALA A 32 -5.93 -10.33 12.07
CA ALA A 32 -7.03 -10.46 13.02
C ALA A 32 -7.15 -11.88 13.61
N GLY A 33 -7.16 -12.90 12.75
CA GLY A 33 -7.36 -14.29 13.15
C GLY A 33 -6.05 -15.03 13.38
N GLY A 34 -5.11 -14.94 12.43
CA GLY A 34 -3.85 -15.68 12.50
C GLY A 34 -2.92 -15.23 13.64
N ALA A 35 -2.76 -13.91 13.80
CA ALA A 35 -1.94 -13.31 14.85
C ALA A 35 -2.75 -12.89 16.09
N GLY A 36 -4.09 -12.85 16.01
CA GLY A 36 -4.95 -12.41 17.12
C GLY A 36 -4.85 -10.91 17.43
N GLY A 37 -4.31 -10.09 16.53
CA GLY A 37 -4.14 -8.65 16.70
C GLY A 37 -5.33 -7.83 16.20
N LEU A 38 -5.29 -6.51 16.44
CA LEU A 38 -6.23 -5.54 15.91
C LEU A 38 -5.65 -4.98 14.60
N PRO A 39 -6.20 -5.31 13.42
CA PRO A 39 -5.68 -4.79 12.15
C PRO A 39 -6.01 -3.30 11.99
N VAL A 40 -5.01 -2.51 11.59
CA VAL A 40 -5.15 -1.08 11.29
C VAL A 40 -4.66 -0.83 9.87
N LEU A 41 -5.54 -0.38 8.97
CA LEU A 41 -5.15 -0.07 7.58
C LEU A 41 -4.44 1.29 7.51
N ILE A 42 -3.27 1.32 6.86
CA ILE A 42 -2.47 2.55 6.70
C ILE A 42 -2.61 3.05 5.25
N PRO A 43 -3.22 4.23 5.02
CA PRO A 43 -3.36 4.78 3.67
C PRO A 43 -2.02 5.13 3.01
N SER A 44 -1.89 4.84 1.72
CA SER A 44 -0.69 5.08 0.89
C SER A 44 -0.62 6.53 0.39
N LEU A 45 -0.58 7.52 1.29
CA LEU A 45 -0.61 8.94 0.93
C LEU A 45 0.74 9.51 0.48
N GLY A 46 1.86 8.82 0.78
CA GLY A 46 3.19 9.35 0.52
C GLY A 46 3.63 10.47 1.48
N ASP A 47 2.88 10.70 2.56
CA ASP A 47 3.20 11.66 3.61
C ASP A 47 4.04 10.99 4.72
N GLU A 48 5.30 11.38 4.83
CA GLU A 48 6.23 10.82 5.81
C GLU A 48 5.87 11.20 7.25
N GLN A 49 5.36 12.41 7.49
CA GLN A 49 5.01 12.86 8.83
C GLN A 49 3.81 12.10 9.36
N LEU A 50 2.78 11.94 8.53
CA LEU A 50 1.60 11.14 8.88
C LEU A 50 1.96 9.66 9.08
N LEU A 51 2.83 9.11 8.23
CA LEU A 51 3.31 7.74 8.38
C LEU A 51 4.03 7.56 9.72
N ARG A 52 4.94 8.47 10.08
CA ARG A 52 5.66 8.42 11.37
C ARG A 52 4.71 8.51 12.56
N ALA A 53 3.73 9.41 12.50
CA ALA A 53 2.72 9.55 13.56
C ALA A 53 1.89 8.26 13.71
N THR A 54 1.51 7.63 12.59
CA THR A 54 0.77 6.36 12.59
C THR A 54 1.61 5.22 13.15
N LEU A 55 2.87 5.10 12.73
CA LEU A 55 3.79 4.05 13.21
C LEU A 55 4.07 4.17 14.71
N ALA A 56 4.07 5.37 15.27
CA ALA A 56 4.28 5.59 16.70
C ALA A 56 3.15 5.03 17.59
N THR A 57 1.98 4.74 17.03
CA THR A 57 0.84 4.17 17.77
C THR A 57 0.68 2.67 17.58
N LEU A 58 1.46 2.02 16.72
CA LEU A 58 1.28 0.61 16.37
C LEU A 58 2.27 -0.28 17.14
N ASP A 59 1.81 -1.48 17.52
CA ASP A 59 2.67 -2.49 18.17
C ASP A 59 3.52 -3.26 17.15
N GLY A 60 3.07 -3.30 15.90
CA GLY A 60 3.80 -3.95 14.80
C GLY A 60 3.19 -3.65 13.44
N VAL A 61 3.86 -4.15 12.39
CA VAL A 61 3.40 -3.99 11.00
C VAL A 61 3.44 -5.31 10.26
N LEU A 62 2.47 -5.53 9.38
CA LEU A 62 2.40 -6.64 8.43
C LEU A 62 2.51 -6.05 7.02
N LEU A 63 3.59 -6.36 6.30
CA LEU A 63 3.82 -5.86 4.94
C LEU A 63 3.17 -6.81 3.92
N PRO A 64 2.06 -6.43 3.25
CA PRO A 64 1.41 -7.27 2.27
C PRO A 64 2.21 -7.30 0.97
N GLY A 65 2.16 -8.43 0.27
CA GLY A 65 2.57 -8.50 -1.13
C GLY A 65 1.49 -7.89 -2.05
N SER A 66 1.93 -7.27 -3.14
CA SER A 66 1.08 -6.71 -4.20
C SER A 66 1.69 -6.97 -5.60
N PRO A 67 0.89 -6.95 -6.69
CA PRO A 67 1.43 -6.92 -8.05
C PRO A 67 2.23 -5.66 -8.39
N SER A 68 2.10 -4.58 -7.60
CA SER A 68 2.90 -3.38 -7.76
C SER A 68 4.37 -3.66 -7.40
N ASN A 69 5.28 -3.12 -8.22
CA ASN A 69 6.71 -3.27 -8.03
C ASN A 69 7.29 -2.00 -7.40
N VAL A 70 8.32 -2.17 -6.56
CA VAL A 70 9.12 -1.04 -6.07
C VAL A 70 9.89 -0.44 -7.25
N GLU A 71 9.95 0.89 -7.32
CA GLU A 71 10.63 1.59 -8.41
C GLU A 71 12.14 1.27 -8.41
N PRO A 72 12.74 0.87 -9.56
CA PRO A 72 14.13 0.40 -9.59
C PRO A 72 15.17 1.41 -9.09
N ARG A 73 14.85 2.72 -9.10
CA ARG A 73 15.74 3.76 -8.56
C ARG A 73 16.06 3.56 -7.08
N HIS A 74 15.18 2.92 -6.32
CA HIS A 74 15.43 2.58 -4.91
C HIS A 74 16.52 1.52 -4.74
N TYR A 75 16.89 0.83 -5.81
CA TYR A 75 17.96 -0.17 -5.85
C TYR A 75 19.13 0.23 -6.77
N GLY A 76 19.23 1.51 -7.14
CA GLY A 76 20.27 2.01 -8.06
C GLY A 76 20.08 1.62 -9.53
N GLY A 77 18.90 1.09 -9.88
CA GLY A 77 18.54 0.75 -11.26
C GLY A 77 18.13 1.96 -12.10
N PRO A 78 18.01 1.79 -13.42
CA PRO A 78 17.52 2.85 -14.30
C PRO A 78 16.09 3.23 -13.91
N ILE A 79 15.71 4.49 -14.16
CA ILE A 79 14.32 4.90 -14.04
C ILE A 79 13.49 3.99 -14.95
N ALA A 80 12.59 3.21 -14.34
CA ALA A 80 11.62 2.46 -15.12
C ALA A 80 10.79 3.48 -15.88
N VAL A 81 10.67 3.31 -17.21
CA VAL A 81 9.57 3.96 -17.94
C VAL A 81 8.34 3.61 -17.13
N PRO A 82 7.57 4.60 -16.62
CA PRO A 82 6.50 4.30 -15.69
C PRO A 82 5.64 3.24 -16.35
N ALA A 83 5.68 2.03 -15.80
CA ALA A 83 4.65 1.06 -16.06
C ALA A 83 3.42 1.81 -15.62
N ARG A 84 2.66 2.35 -16.59
CA ARG A 84 1.46 3.10 -16.30
C ARG A 84 0.75 2.25 -15.25
N CYS A 85 0.58 2.77 -14.04
CA CYS A 85 -0.54 2.35 -13.26
C CYS A 85 -1.72 2.73 -14.16
N THR A 86 -2.17 1.81 -15.01
CA THR A 86 -3.03 2.11 -16.15
C THR A 86 -4.39 2.46 -15.59
N ILE A 87 -4.58 3.73 -15.28
CA ILE A 87 -5.82 4.30 -14.76
C ILE A 87 -6.94 4.22 -15.82
N ARG A 88 -6.59 4.11 -17.12
CA ARG A 88 -7.44 3.64 -18.23
C ARG A 88 -6.62 3.71 -19.52
N ALA A 89 -6.72 2.68 -20.36
CA ALA A 89 -6.48 2.86 -21.78
C ALA A 89 -7.65 3.68 -22.36
N ALA A 90 -7.51 5.00 -22.39
CA ALA A 90 -8.25 5.86 -23.31
C ALA A 90 -7.44 7.15 -23.49
N THR A 91 -6.88 7.32 -24.68
CA THR A 91 -6.08 8.45 -25.20
C THR A 91 -4.55 8.20 -25.22
N PRO A 92 -3.91 8.24 -26.41
CA PRO A 92 -2.46 8.08 -26.53
C PRO A 92 -1.75 9.34 -26.00
N PRO A 93 -0.55 9.20 -25.41
CA PRO A 93 0.23 10.37 -25.02
C PRO A 93 0.78 11.03 -26.29
N ARG A 94 0.36 12.28 -26.57
CA ARG A 94 1.16 13.16 -27.42
C ARG A 94 2.32 13.64 -26.56
N CYS A 95 3.54 13.31 -26.98
CA CYS A 95 4.74 13.97 -26.50
C CYS A 95 4.68 15.46 -26.86
N ARG A 96 4.65 16.32 -25.85
CA ARG A 96 5.30 17.64 -25.84
C ARG A 96 5.71 17.97 -24.42
#